data_AF-A0A2V8KCL9-F1
#
_entry.id   AF-A0A2V8KCL9-F1
#
_cell.length_a   1.000
_cell.length_b   1.000
_cell.length_c   1.000
_cell.angle_alpha   90.00
_cell.angle_beta   90.00
_cell.angle_gamma   90.00
#
_symmetry.space_group_name_H-M   'P 1'
#
loop_
_entity.id
_entity.type
_entity.pdbx_description
1 polymer ?
#
loop_
_entity_poly.entity_id
_entity_poly.type
_entity_poly.pdbx_seq_one_letter_code
_entity_poly.pdbx_strand_id
1 'polypeptide(L)'
;EGSGDWNTEVRRFFEGLLALDQFLASDAPLGHPAEMLIQGPLADALTHVGQLAMLRGAAGIPVRPESYARAEIVAGRVGLDQAPPLREFDGDASARG
;
A
#
# COMPACT_ATOMS: atom_id res chain seq x y z
N GLU A 1 -13.19 -5.41 14.91
CA GLU A 1 -14.31 -5.80 14.03
C GLU A 1 -14.39 -4.82 12.87
N GLY A 2 -14.76 -5.30 11.67
CA GLY A 2 -14.96 -4.47 10.48
C GLY A 2 -16.42 -4.05 10.33
N SER A 3 -16.67 -2.88 9.71
CA SER A 3 -18.01 -2.43 9.33
C SER A 3 -18.32 -2.82 7.88
N GLY A 4 -19.61 -2.79 7.51
CA GLY A 4 -20.04 -2.92 6.11
C GLY A 4 -19.96 -1.62 5.30
N ASP A 5 -19.58 -0.50 5.92
CA ASP A 5 -19.49 0.80 5.25
C ASP A 5 -18.09 1.01 4.67
N TRP A 6 -18.02 1.04 3.34
CA TRP A 6 -16.76 1.15 2.60
C TRP A 6 -15.92 2.37 3.02
N ASN A 7 -16.55 3.54 3.14
CA ASN A 7 -15.83 4.78 3.45
C ASN A 7 -15.24 4.77 4.86
N THR A 8 -15.94 4.15 5.81
CA THR A 8 -15.44 3.94 7.17
C THR A 8 -14.21 3.04 7.16
N GLU A 9 -14.23 1.94 6.42
CA GLU A 9 -13.09 1.03 6.34
C GLU A 9 -11.88 1.66 5.64
N VAL A 10 -12.10 2.45 4.58
CA VAL A 10 -11.04 3.23 3.90
C VAL A 10 -10.41 4.23 4.86
N ARG A 11 -11.22 4.97 5.62
CA ARG A 11 -10.71 5.92 6.61
C ARG A 11 -9.88 5.20 7.68
N ARG A 12 -10.39 4.10 8.23
CA ARG A 12 -9.69 3.30 9.25
C ARG A 12 -8.33 2.79 8.75
N PHE A 13 -8.26 2.37 7.49
CA PHE A 13 -7.00 1.94 6.87
C PHE A 13 -5.97 3.07 6.85
N PHE A 14 -6.34 4.26 6.35
CA PHE A 14 -5.42 5.39 6.28
C PHE A 14 -5.06 5.97 7.65
N GLU A 15 -5.98 5.95 8.63
CA GLU A 15 -5.68 6.31 10.02
C GLU A 15 -4.63 5.38 10.64
N GLY A 16 -4.73 4.06 10.36
CA GLY A 16 -3.74 3.08 10.80
C GLY A 16 -2.36 3.31 10.17
N LEU A 17 -2.31 3.62 8.87
CA LEU A 17 -1.05 3.98 8.19
C LEU A 17 -0.44 5.26 8.77
N LEU A 18 -1.26 6.26 9.07
CA LEU A 18 -0.78 7.52 9.65
C LEU A 18 -0.21 7.30 11.06
N ALA A 19 -0.86 6.48 11.88
CA ALA A 19 -0.35 6.12 13.19
C ALA A 19 1.00 5.38 13.10
N LEU A 20 1.17 4.49 12.12
CA LEU A 20 2.44 3.82 11.87
C LEU A 20 3.53 4.81 11.41
N ASP A 21 3.23 5.69 10.45
CA ASP A 21 4.16 6.74 9.98
C ASP A 21 4.62 7.64 11.12
N GLN A 22 3.69 8.12 11.96
CA GLN A 22 4.00 8.95 13.13
C GLN A 22 4.86 8.21 14.16
N PHE A 23 4.62 6.92 14.38
CA PHE A 23 5.44 6.11 15.27
C PHE A 23 6.87 5.96 14.73
N LEU A 24 7.01 5.66 13.44
CA LEU A 24 8.32 5.52 12.79
C LEU A 24 9.10 6.84 12.71
N ALA A 25 8.39 7.98 12.65
CA ALA A 25 9.00 9.31 12.67
C ALA A 25 9.38 9.80 14.08
N SER A 26 8.98 9.09 15.14
CA SER A 26 9.28 9.44 16.52
C SER A 26 10.63 8.88 16.98
N ASP A 27 11.13 9.37 18.12
CA ASP A 27 12.33 8.83 18.78
C ASP A 27 12.03 7.55 19.60
N ALA A 28 10.82 7.01 19.52
CA ALA A 28 10.44 5.81 20.27
C ALA A 28 11.17 4.56 19.71
N PRO A 29 11.65 3.65 20.57
CA PRO A 29 12.27 2.42 20.11
C PRO A 29 11.22 1.49 19.47
N LEU A 30 11.56 0.87 18.34
CA LEU A 30 10.71 -0.12 17.66
C LEU A 30 10.43 -1.39 18.49
N GLY A 31 11.25 -1.65 19.52
CA GLY A 31 11.18 -2.85 20.36
C GLY A 31 11.64 -4.14 19.69
N HIS A 32 11.75 -4.16 18.35
CA HIS A 32 12.21 -5.26 17.53
C HIS A 32 13.03 -4.72 16.33
N PRO A 33 13.83 -5.57 15.65
CA PRO A 33 14.50 -5.18 14.41
C PRO A 33 13.52 -4.71 13.35
N ALA A 34 13.87 -3.66 12.60
CA ALA A 34 13.01 -3.08 11.58
C ALA A 34 12.65 -4.09 10.46
N GLU A 35 13.52 -5.05 10.20
CA GLU A 35 13.32 -6.12 9.23
C GLU A 35 12.08 -6.96 9.55
N MET A 36 11.73 -7.12 10.85
CA MET A 36 10.54 -7.87 11.23
C MET A 36 9.25 -7.14 10.84
N LEU A 37 9.24 -5.80 10.80
CA LEU A 37 8.09 -5.04 10.28
C LEU A 37 7.90 -5.33 8.79
N ILE A 38 9.01 -5.41 8.05
CA ILE A 38 9.00 -5.69 6.61
C ILE A 38 8.55 -7.13 6.34
N GLN A 39 9.14 -8.09 7.05
CA GLN A 39 8.93 -9.53 6.83
C GLN A 39 7.58 -10.03 7.35
N GLY A 40 7.01 -9.38 8.37
CA GLY A 40 5.73 -9.76 8.94
C GLY A 40 4.58 -8.93 8.38
N PRO A 41 4.14 -7.87 9.09
CA PRO A 41 2.90 -7.16 8.77
C PRO A 41 2.91 -6.48 7.39
N LEU A 42 4.04 -5.93 6.94
CA LEU A 42 4.09 -5.30 5.62
C LEU A 42 4.07 -6.33 4.48
N ALA A 43 4.77 -7.45 4.63
CA ALA A 43 4.71 -8.55 3.66
C ALA A 43 3.30 -9.15 3.54
N ASP A 44 2.60 -9.31 4.67
CA ASP A 44 1.22 -9.79 4.70
C ASP A 44 0.28 -8.82 3.98
N ALA A 45 0.36 -7.52 4.28
CA ALA A 45 -0.40 -6.48 3.59
C ALA A 45 -0.14 -6.46 2.08
N LEU A 46 1.13 -6.56 1.66
CA LEU A 46 1.50 -6.63 0.24
C LEU A 46 0.96 -7.89 -0.44
N THR A 47 0.90 -9.01 0.27
CA THR A 47 0.31 -10.27 -0.23
C THR A 47 -1.18 -10.08 -0.53
N HIS A 48 -1.91 -9.44 0.39
CA HIS A 48 -3.34 -9.15 0.18
C HIS A 48 -3.59 -8.14 -0.94
N VAL A 49 -2.76 -7.11 -1.07
CA VAL A 49 -2.81 -6.18 -2.21
C VAL A 49 -2.58 -6.92 -3.53
N GLY A 50 -1.61 -7.86 -3.56
CA GLY A 50 -1.38 -8.72 -4.73
C GLY A 50 -2.59 -9.56 -5.12
N GLN A 51 -3.28 -10.17 -4.15
CA GLN A 51 -4.51 -10.93 -4.38
C GLN A 51 -5.62 -10.04 -4.97
N LEU A 52 -5.81 -8.82 -4.44
CA LEU A 52 -6.77 -7.86 -4.97
C LEU A 52 -6.42 -7.43 -6.41
N ALA A 53 -5.14 -7.20 -6.70
CA ALA A 53 -4.67 -6.86 -8.04
C ALA A 53 -4.98 -8.00 -9.04
N MET A 54 -4.76 -9.26 -8.65
CA MET A 54 -5.11 -10.42 -9.47
C MET A 54 -6.63 -10.52 -9.73
N LEU A 55 -7.47 -10.32 -8.71
CA LEU A 55 -8.92 -10.32 -8.85
C LEU A 55 -9.40 -9.21 -9.79
N ARG A 56 -8.81 -8.02 -9.68
CA ARG A 56 -9.08 -6.89 -10.57
C ARG A 56 -8.69 -7.18 -12.03
N GLY A 57 -7.54 -7.83 -12.24
CA GLY A 57 -7.13 -8.30 -13.57
C GLY A 57 -8.13 -9.30 -14.16
N ALA A 58 -8.54 -10.31 -13.38
CA ALA A 58 -9.55 -11.28 -13.80
C ALA A 58 -10.92 -10.65 -14.13
N ALA A 59 -11.26 -9.52 -13.49
CA ALA A 59 -12.48 -8.75 -13.76
C ALA A 59 -12.34 -7.76 -14.93
N GLY A 60 -11.20 -7.74 -15.65
CA GLY A 60 -10.97 -6.83 -16.78
C GLY A 60 -10.70 -5.37 -16.38
N ILE A 61 -10.40 -5.12 -15.11
CA ILE A 61 -10.11 -3.78 -14.54
C ILE A 61 -8.74 -3.75 -13.83
N PRO A 62 -7.64 -4.12 -14.52
CA PRO A 62 -6.32 -4.23 -13.92
C PRO A 62 -5.85 -2.90 -13.34
N VAL A 63 -5.01 -2.98 -12.30
CA VAL A 63 -4.29 -1.82 -11.79
C VAL A 63 -3.12 -1.54 -12.73
N ARG A 64 -2.93 -0.27 -13.13
CA ARG A 64 -1.79 0.10 -13.98
C ARG A 64 -0.48 -0.07 -13.19
N PRO A 65 0.56 -0.68 -13.78
CA PRO A 65 1.82 -0.84 -13.08
C PRO A 65 2.55 0.49 -12.95
N GLU A 66 3.14 0.68 -11.77
CA GLU A 66 4.03 1.79 -11.47
C GLU A 66 5.40 1.24 -11.01
N SER A 67 6.47 1.97 -11.33
CA SER A 67 7.79 1.67 -10.78
C SER A 67 7.89 2.17 -9.34
N TYR A 68 7.69 1.28 -8.35
CA TYR A 68 7.89 1.63 -6.94
C TYR A 68 9.29 2.16 -6.64
N ALA A 69 10.32 1.67 -7.35
CA ALA A 69 11.70 2.16 -7.22
C ALA A 69 11.89 3.62 -7.67
N ARG A 70 10.94 4.15 -8.45
CA ARG A 70 10.94 5.53 -8.93
C ARG A 70 9.79 6.36 -8.36
N ALA A 71 8.93 5.78 -7.53
CA ALA A 71 7.80 6.48 -6.96
C ALA A 71 8.30 7.59 -6.01
N GLU A 72 7.61 8.72 -6.01
CA GLU A 72 7.87 9.79 -5.05
C GLU A 72 7.24 9.42 -3.70
N ILE A 73 8.07 9.27 -2.68
CA ILE A 73 7.63 8.95 -1.32
C ILE A 73 7.88 10.17 -0.44
N VAL A 74 6.81 10.68 0.17
CA VAL A 74 6.85 11.84 1.07
C VAL A 74 6.40 11.39 2.46
N ALA A 75 7.29 11.48 3.45
CA ALA A 75 6.95 11.17 4.84
C ALA A 75 5.77 12.02 5.33
N GLY A 76 4.85 11.42 6.09
CA GLY A 76 3.61 12.09 6.53
C GLY A 76 2.48 12.14 5.49
N ARG A 77 2.72 11.73 4.23
CA ARG A 77 1.67 11.62 3.20
C ARG A 77 1.31 10.16 2.99
N VAL A 78 0.30 9.68 3.70
CA VAL A 78 -0.16 8.28 3.64
C VAL A 78 -1.57 8.12 3.05
N GLY A 79 -2.29 9.22 2.82
CA GLY A 79 -3.69 9.25 2.38
C GLY A 79 -3.88 9.11 0.86
N LEU A 80 -5.10 9.42 0.40
CA LEU A 80 -5.47 9.43 -1.03
C LEU A 80 -4.77 10.52 -1.85
N ASP A 81 -4.15 11.48 -1.19
CA ASP A 81 -3.43 12.62 -1.74
C ASP A 81 -1.97 12.28 -2.12
N GLN A 82 -1.69 11.02 -2.49
CA GLN A 82 -0.37 10.57 -2.95
C GLN A 82 0.11 11.36 -4.16
N ALA A 83 1.44 11.39 -4.33
CA ALA A 83 2.04 11.90 -5.56
C ALA A 83 1.47 11.14 -6.78
N PRO A 84 1.22 11.83 -7.91
CA PRO A 84 0.77 11.15 -9.11
C PRO A 84 1.85 10.17 -9.60
N PRO A 85 1.46 9.06 -10.25
CA PRO A 85 2.41 8.09 -10.76
C PRO A 85 3.44 8.73 -11.70
N LEU A 86 4.73 8.54 -11.43
CA LEU A 86 5.80 9.18 -12.20
C LEU A 86 5.99 8.56 -13.60
N ARG A 87 5.72 7.25 -13.72
CA ARG A 87 5.74 6.54 -15.00
C ARG A 87 4.85 5.31 -14.93
N GLU A 88 3.65 5.43 -15.48
CA GLU A 88 2.82 4.29 -15.83
C GLU A 88 3.43 3.64 -17.08
N PHE A 89 3.59 2.32 -17.09
CA PHE A 89 3.93 1.60 -18.30
C PHE A 89 2.64 1.17 -19.00
N ASP A 90 2.58 1.34 -20.33
CA ASP A 90 1.57 0.67 -21.17
C ASP A 90 1.88 -0.83 -21.19
N GLY A 91 1.46 -1.51 -20.14
CA GLY A 91 1.67 -2.92 -19.96
C GLY A 91 0.76 -3.41 -18.87
N ASP A 92 -0.06 -4.40 -19.17
CA ASP A 92 -0.72 -5.16 -18.14
C ASP A 92 0.36 -6.03 -17.46
N ALA A 93 0.62 -5.81 -16.16
CA ALA A 93 1.54 -6.66 -15.40
C ALA A 93 1.05 -8.12 -15.30
N SER A 94 -0.23 -8.36 -15.61
CA SER A 94 -0.86 -9.67 -15.80
C SER A 94 -0.89 -10.16 -17.25
N ALA A 95 -0.52 -9.35 -18.25
CA ALA A 95 -0.47 -9.78 -19.65
C ALA A 95 0.81 -10.56 -19.88
N ARG A 96 0.77 -11.83 -19.52
CA ARG A 96 1.62 -12.82 -20.16
C ARG A 96 1.10 -13.01 -21.58
N GLY A 97 1.99 -12.73 -22.55
CA GLY A 97 2.07 -13.34 -23.89
C GLY A 97 0.79 -13.63 -24.64
#